data_AF-A0A1F5DC29-F1
#
_entry.id   AF-A0A1F5DC29-F1
#
_cell.length_a   1.000
_cell.length_b   1.000
_cell.length_c   1.000
_cell.angle_alpha   90.00
_cell.angle_beta   90.00
_cell.angle_gamma   90.00
#
_symmetry.space_group_name_H-M   'P 1'
#
loop_
_entity.id
_entity.type
_entity.pdbx_description
1 polymer ?
#
loop_
_entity_poly.entity_id
_entity_poly.type
_entity_poly.pdbx_seq_one_letter_code
_entity_poly.pdbx_strand_id
1 'polypeptide(L)'
;MTVRVLINPTNRELEAEVGDILLDRMREEGVHIEALCGGKGFCGKCRVILERGRVEKRSTTPDKLLSEEELSAGYHLACMVRLVEDCEFTIPAESRVDSPKILMNASLELPERSPAASKHLLASPGGPAGSPLLAYRRLSLRDYQGTAPRVSDQVYEALNRMREGEVTVTVSRTSGYPEVIMAEPGDARNRCVGLAMDIGTTTIVSVLADLSTGRVLGTASGMNKQITYGEDLVTRVAVARNEEGLRKLQRAAVSAINEVLGRLYSDTGLSPGEVVDVAVGGNTVMNHLFAGLESGYLEIANVEVPREPIIVKAGAVGLDVNPEAYVYCLPNVSRYLGGDAVGDVVASGMHRSGEMSLMIDLGTNGEIVFGNDKWLFSCSCASGPAFEGEGVRHGMRAAVGGIDHVWIDPETKEARFSTIGDAPAKGICGSGLIDLVAELFRAGVMDFSGKFVASAPYVREGKWGMEYLVVPAERTSIGKDIVLTQGDLDYVIDSKAAACGAVTVLMKKLRIGINDVRHVYLAGAFGTYTDMRNATTLGIFPKFPNAEYHPIGNGSLSGAYATLVSVEKRREAADVARKMVYVDLLVDVEFIEEYSKALYVPGAKEYFPA
;
A
#
# COMPACT_ATOMS: atom_id res chain seq x y z
N MET A 1 2.16 -22.34 31.87
CA MET A 1 1.15 -23.43 31.80
C MET A 1 0.49 -23.30 30.45
N THR A 2 0.48 -24.35 29.65
CA THR A 2 -0.08 -24.32 28.29
C THR A 2 -1.59 -24.45 28.36
N VAL A 3 -2.29 -23.67 27.54
CA VAL A 3 -3.75 -23.71 27.37
C VAL A 3 -4.08 -23.88 25.89
N ARG A 4 -5.23 -24.46 25.59
CA ARG A 4 -5.72 -24.70 24.24
C ARG A 4 -6.86 -23.75 23.90
N VAL A 5 -6.77 -23.14 22.72
CA VAL A 5 -7.78 -22.20 22.25
C VAL A 5 -8.37 -22.68 20.93
N LEU A 6 -9.67 -22.97 20.91
CA LEU A 6 -10.38 -23.34 19.69
C LEU A 6 -11.02 -22.10 19.05
N ILE A 7 -10.77 -21.88 17.76
CA ILE A 7 -11.32 -20.75 17.00
C ILE A 7 -12.30 -21.21 15.91
N ASN A 8 -13.56 -20.82 16.07
CA ASN A 8 -14.66 -21.02 15.13
C ASN A 8 -14.84 -19.81 14.20
N PRO A 9 -15.33 -19.99 12.95
CA PRO A 9 -15.74 -21.24 12.31
C PRO A 9 -14.57 -22.03 11.66
N THR A 10 -13.33 -21.56 11.81
CA THR A 10 -12.15 -22.18 11.20
C THR A 10 -11.77 -23.54 11.80
N ASN A 11 -12.34 -23.91 12.96
CA ASN A 11 -11.99 -25.09 13.75
C ASN A 11 -10.47 -25.23 13.96
N ARG A 12 -9.77 -24.09 14.13
CA ARG A 12 -8.33 -24.07 14.37
C ARG A 12 -8.06 -24.11 15.87
N GLU A 13 -7.21 -25.03 16.28
CA GLU A 13 -6.74 -25.16 17.65
C GLU A 13 -5.38 -24.49 17.78
N LEU A 14 -5.26 -23.56 18.73
CA LEU A 14 -4.05 -22.81 19.01
C LEU A 14 -3.48 -23.25 20.35
N GLU A 15 -2.18 -23.54 20.40
CA GLU A 15 -1.45 -23.66 21.66
C GLU A 15 -1.06 -22.26 22.14
N ALA A 16 -1.34 -21.94 23.41
CA ALA A 16 -0.99 -20.68 24.02
C ALA A 16 -0.48 -20.89 25.46
N GLU A 17 0.14 -19.88 26.05
CA GLU A 17 0.49 -19.86 27.46
C GLU A 17 -0.52 -19.05 28.28
N VAL A 18 -0.74 -19.45 29.52
CA VAL A 18 -1.51 -18.63 30.49
C VAL A 18 -0.90 -17.23 30.57
N GLY A 19 -1.72 -16.22 30.32
CA GLY A 19 -1.35 -14.81 30.30
C GLY A 19 -1.22 -14.20 28.90
N ASP A 20 -1.16 -15.04 27.86
CA ASP A 20 -1.08 -14.60 26.47
C ASP A 20 -2.30 -13.79 26.05
N ILE A 21 -2.07 -12.84 25.15
CA ILE A 21 -3.14 -12.06 24.53
C ILE A 21 -3.68 -12.84 23.33
N LEU A 22 -5.00 -13.05 23.31
CA LEU A 22 -5.66 -13.83 22.27
C LEU A 22 -5.32 -13.35 20.85
N LEU A 23 -5.37 -12.02 20.60
CA LEU A 23 -5.05 -11.47 19.28
C LEU A 23 -3.63 -11.81 18.83
N ASP A 24 -2.64 -11.74 19.73
CA ASP A 24 -1.25 -11.98 19.39
C ASP A 24 -1.05 -13.46 19.03
N ARG A 25 -1.65 -14.37 19.80
CA ARG A 25 -1.61 -15.80 19.50
C ARG A 25 -2.32 -16.15 18.20
N MET A 26 -3.49 -15.57 17.95
CA MET A 26 -4.20 -15.74 16.69
C MET A 26 -3.32 -15.32 15.50
N ARG A 27 -2.60 -14.20 15.62
CA ARG A 27 -1.69 -13.71 14.57
C ARG A 27 -0.50 -14.63 14.33
N GLU A 28 0.14 -15.11 15.39
CA GLU A 28 1.29 -16.03 15.31
C GLU A 28 0.92 -17.34 14.61
N GLU A 29 -0.29 -17.84 14.87
CA GLU A 29 -0.82 -19.05 14.26
C GLU A 29 -1.49 -18.82 12.90
N GLY A 30 -1.53 -17.58 12.39
CA GLY A 30 -2.11 -17.26 11.08
C GLY A 30 -3.65 -17.28 11.05
N VAL A 31 -4.31 -17.15 12.20
CA VAL A 31 -5.75 -16.89 12.28
C VAL A 31 -5.97 -15.38 12.21
N HIS A 32 -6.52 -14.91 11.09
CA HIS A 32 -6.70 -13.48 10.84
C HIS A 32 -8.08 -13.00 11.29
N ILE A 33 -8.07 -11.90 12.02
CA ILE A 33 -9.25 -11.14 12.45
C ILE A 33 -8.99 -9.67 12.15
N GLU A 34 -10.03 -8.92 11.80
CA GLU A 34 -9.90 -7.49 11.54
C GLU A 34 -9.46 -6.76 12.83
N ALA A 35 -8.30 -6.11 12.81
CA ALA A 35 -7.69 -5.53 14.00
C ALA A 35 -7.02 -4.18 13.73
N LEU A 36 -7.83 -3.23 13.22
CA LEU A 36 -7.50 -1.86 12.76
C LEU A 36 -6.96 -0.88 13.85
N CYS A 37 -6.30 -1.38 14.89
CA CYS A 37 -5.54 -0.49 15.80
C CYS A 37 -4.25 -1.14 16.26
N GLY A 38 -3.80 -2.19 15.56
CA GLY A 38 -2.68 -3.03 15.99
C GLY A 38 -2.87 -3.79 17.32
N GLY A 39 -4.05 -3.73 17.94
CA GLY A 39 -4.33 -4.32 19.26
C GLY A 39 -4.28 -3.33 20.44
N LYS A 40 -4.31 -2.02 20.18
CA LYS A 40 -4.33 -0.97 21.21
C LYS A 40 -5.68 -0.80 21.93
N GLY A 41 -6.77 -1.35 21.37
CA GLY A 41 -8.11 -1.29 21.96
C GLY A 41 -8.93 -0.05 21.60
N PHE A 42 -8.60 0.61 20.48
CA PHE A 42 -9.27 1.85 20.07
C PHE A 42 -10.30 1.67 18.95
N CYS A 43 -10.17 0.65 18.10
CA CYS A 43 -11.04 0.48 16.92
C CYS A 43 -12.28 -0.41 17.17
N GLY A 44 -12.20 -1.36 18.10
CA GLY A 44 -13.31 -2.27 18.40
C GLY A 44 -13.61 -3.32 17.31
N LYS A 45 -12.71 -3.51 16.33
CA LYS A 45 -12.92 -4.38 15.16
C LYS A 45 -12.57 -5.86 15.39
N CYS A 46 -11.66 -6.15 16.33
CA CYS A 46 -11.23 -7.52 16.61
C CYS A 46 -12.21 -8.27 17.54
N ARG A 47 -13.51 -8.22 17.23
CA ARG A 47 -14.55 -8.81 18.08
C ARG A 47 -14.51 -10.32 18.00
N VAL A 48 -14.58 -10.98 19.15
CA VAL A 48 -14.71 -12.43 19.29
C VAL A 48 -15.81 -12.72 20.30
N ILE A 49 -16.47 -13.86 20.17
CA ILE A 49 -17.48 -14.32 21.11
C ILE A 49 -16.87 -15.45 21.93
N LEU A 50 -16.83 -15.33 23.25
CA LEU A 50 -16.39 -16.39 24.15
C LEU A 50 -17.54 -17.38 24.33
N GLU A 51 -17.40 -18.59 23.76
CA GLU A 51 -18.40 -19.65 23.87
C GLU A 51 -18.18 -20.49 25.13
N ARG A 52 -16.91 -20.76 25.46
CA ARG A 52 -16.49 -21.58 26.61
C ARG A 52 -15.15 -21.14 27.18
N GLY A 53 -14.97 -21.38 28.47
CA GLY A 53 -13.76 -21.05 29.22
C GLY A 53 -13.87 -19.71 29.96
N ARG A 54 -12.73 -19.23 30.45
CA ARG A 54 -12.62 -17.99 31.21
C ARG A 54 -11.43 -17.19 30.73
N VAL A 55 -11.61 -15.88 30.74
CA VAL A 55 -10.62 -14.90 30.29
C VAL A 55 -10.49 -13.77 31.30
N GLU A 56 -9.34 -13.11 31.27
CA GLU A 56 -9.14 -11.84 31.97
C GLU A 56 -9.07 -10.68 30.97
N LYS A 57 -9.65 -9.54 31.31
CA LYS A 57 -9.54 -8.34 30.47
C LYS A 57 -8.31 -7.54 30.88
N ARG A 58 -7.46 -7.19 29.91
CA ARG A 58 -6.33 -6.26 30.09
C ARG A 58 -6.82 -4.87 30.54
N SER A 59 -7.97 -4.45 30.04
CA SER A 59 -8.65 -3.22 30.40
C SER A 59 -10.13 -3.34 30.02
N THR A 60 -11.01 -2.72 30.81
CA THR A 60 -12.43 -2.58 30.50
C THR A 60 -12.75 -1.26 29.79
N THR A 61 -11.79 -0.32 29.68
CA THR A 61 -11.99 0.95 28.97
C THR A 61 -12.49 0.74 27.52
N PRO A 62 -11.93 -0.21 26.75
CA PRO A 62 -12.40 -0.51 25.39
C PRO A 62 -13.78 -1.18 25.32
N ASP A 63 -14.36 -1.64 26.44
CA ASP A 63 -15.72 -2.21 26.45
C ASP A 63 -16.76 -1.19 26.03
N LYS A 64 -16.44 0.12 26.17
CA LYS A 64 -17.24 1.22 25.63
C LYS A 64 -17.45 1.12 24.13
N LEU A 65 -16.67 0.34 23.38
CA LEU A 65 -16.83 0.12 21.93
C LEU A 65 -17.86 -0.98 21.61
N LEU A 66 -18.25 -1.77 22.60
CA LEU A 66 -19.25 -2.84 22.53
C LEU A 66 -20.56 -2.39 23.20
N SER A 67 -21.69 -2.93 22.77
CA SER A 67 -23.00 -2.76 23.44
C SER A 67 -23.14 -3.64 24.68
N GLU A 68 -24.04 -3.24 25.57
CA GLU A 68 -24.38 -4.08 26.75
C GLU A 68 -24.92 -5.43 26.31
N GLU A 69 -25.71 -5.45 25.23
CA GLU A 69 -26.20 -6.67 24.58
C GLU A 69 -25.04 -7.54 24.08
N GLU A 70 -24.09 -6.97 23.34
CA GLU A 70 -22.88 -7.67 22.88
C GLU A 70 -22.07 -8.22 24.06
N LEU A 71 -21.82 -7.41 25.09
CA LEU A 71 -21.09 -7.85 26.29
C LEU A 71 -21.84 -8.99 27.00
N SER A 72 -23.17 -8.91 27.11
CA SER A 72 -23.99 -9.97 27.70
C SER A 72 -24.03 -11.24 26.86
N ALA A 73 -23.89 -11.11 25.54
CA ALA A 73 -23.79 -12.22 24.58
C ALA A 73 -22.36 -12.80 24.49
N GLY A 74 -21.44 -12.38 25.37
CA GLY A 74 -20.08 -12.92 25.43
C GLY A 74 -19.12 -12.29 24.41
N TYR A 75 -19.42 -11.11 23.87
CA TYR A 75 -18.47 -10.41 23.00
C TYR A 75 -17.30 -9.84 23.79
N HIS A 76 -16.11 -10.04 23.25
CA HIS A 76 -14.85 -9.48 23.71
C HIS A 76 -14.07 -8.90 22.54
N LEU A 77 -13.09 -8.04 22.83
CA LEU A 77 -12.07 -7.66 21.86
C LEU A 77 -10.87 -8.58 22.05
N ALA A 78 -10.46 -9.30 21.00
CA ALA A 78 -9.36 -10.27 21.06
C ALA A 78 -8.05 -9.64 21.57
N CYS A 79 -7.81 -8.36 21.27
CA CYS A 79 -6.64 -7.63 21.76
C CYS A 79 -6.65 -7.32 23.27
N MET A 80 -7.82 -7.40 23.91
CA MET A 80 -8.00 -7.08 25.33
C MET A 80 -8.20 -8.33 26.19
N VAL A 81 -8.19 -9.52 25.58
CA VAL A 81 -8.41 -10.79 26.25
C VAL A 81 -7.08 -11.46 26.57
N ARG A 82 -6.86 -11.74 27.86
CA ARG A 82 -5.82 -12.65 28.35
C ARG A 82 -6.39 -14.04 28.58
N LEU A 83 -5.68 -15.04 28.09
CA LEU A 83 -6.03 -16.45 28.23
C LEU A 83 -5.60 -16.95 29.61
N VAL A 84 -6.51 -17.57 30.36
CA VAL A 84 -6.19 -18.14 31.70
C VAL A 84 -6.50 -19.63 31.81
N GLU A 85 -7.31 -20.18 30.90
CA GLU A 85 -7.62 -21.60 30.79
C GLU A 85 -7.95 -21.95 29.33
N ASP A 86 -8.26 -23.23 29.06
CA ASP A 86 -8.72 -23.68 27.76
C ASP A 86 -10.01 -22.92 27.36
N CYS A 87 -10.03 -22.31 26.18
CA CYS A 87 -11.12 -21.44 25.73
C CYS A 87 -11.61 -21.80 24.33
N GLU A 88 -12.87 -21.49 24.05
CA GLU A 88 -13.47 -21.58 22.72
C GLU A 88 -14.02 -20.22 22.31
N PHE A 89 -13.60 -19.71 21.15
CA PHE A 89 -14.05 -18.45 20.61
C PHE A 89 -14.66 -18.60 19.22
N THR A 90 -15.69 -17.82 18.95
CA THR A 90 -16.24 -17.61 17.60
C THR A 90 -15.80 -16.26 17.05
N ILE A 91 -15.26 -16.23 15.83
CA ILE A 91 -15.07 -15.00 15.07
C ILE A 91 -16.41 -14.67 14.37
N PRO A 92 -17.13 -13.62 14.81
CA PRO A 92 -18.38 -13.21 14.21
C PRO A 92 -18.15 -12.66 12.80
N ALA A 93 -19.18 -12.69 11.96
CA ALA A 93 -19.04 -12.41 10.53
C ALA A 93 -18.39 -11.04 10.26
N GLU A 94 -18.74 -10.03 11.04
CA GLU A 94 -18.20 -8.66 10.95
C GLU A 94 -16.70 -8.57 11.20
N SER A 95 -16.10 -9.46 12.00
CA SER A 95 -14.66 -9.42 12.31
C SER A 95 -13.83 -10.32 11.39
N ARG A 96 -14.48 -11.14 10.55
CA ARG A 96 -13.80 -12.05 9.62
C ARG A 96 -13.12 -11.24 8.53
N VAL A 97 -11.85 -11.53 8.31
CA VAL A 97 -11.07 -10.97 7.20
C VAL A 97 -11.46 -11.73 5.93
N ASP A 98 -12.36 -11.15 5.15
CA ASP A 98 -12.54 -11.55 3.76
C ASP A 98 -11.33 -11.07 2.95
N SER A 99 -11.00 -11.76 1.85
CA SER A 99 -9.86 -11.35 1.01
C SER A 99 -10.14 -9.96 0.43
N PRO A 100 -9.38 -8.91 0.82
CA PRO A 100 -9.65 -7.57 0.33
C PRO A 100 -9.37 -7.53 -1.18
N LYS A 101 -10.15 -6.73 -1.89
CA LYS A 101 -9.92 -6.40 -3.30
C LYS A 101 -8.70 -5.50 -3.39
N ILE A 102 -7.53 -6.11 -3.52
CA ILE A 102 -6.27 -5.41 -3.71
C ILE A 102 -6.23 -4.88 -5.15
N LEU A 103 -5.80 -3.63 -5.33
CA LEU A 103 -5.66 -3.03 -6.66
C LEU A 103 -4.51 -3.70 -7.42
N MET A 104 -4.87 -4.41 -8.50
CA MET A 104 -3.91 -5.10 -9.38
C MET A 104 -3.72 -4.38 -10.72
N ASN A 105 -4.61 -3.44 -11.06
CA ASN A 105 -4.56 -2.74 -12.33
C ASN A 105 -3.35 -1.79 -12.36
N ALA A 106 -2.46 -1.99 -13.32
CA ALA A 106 -1.25 -1.21 -13.52
C ALA A 106 -0.94 -1.15 -15.02
N SER A 107 -0.33 -0.06 -15.48
CA SER A 107 0.11 0.08 -16.87
C SER A 107 1.49 -0.56 -17.02
N LEU A 108 1.53 -1.78 -17.56
CA LEU A 108 2.74 -2.62 -17.64
C LEU A 108 3.25 -2.78 -19.07
N GLU A 109 3.23 -1.68 -19.85
CA GLU A 109 3.72 -1.67 -21.22
C GLU A 109 4.82 -0.64 -21.41
N LEU A 110 5.96 -1.11 -21.92
CA LEU A 110 7.09 -0.27 -22.32
C LEU A 110 7.66 -0.76 -23.66
N PRO A 111 7.54 0.05 -24.73
CA PRO A 111 8.05 -0.31 -26.04
C PRO A 111 9.59 -0.38 -26.08
N GLU A 112 10.26 0.62 -25.52
CA GLU A 112 11.73 0.66 -25.44
C GLU A 112 12.19 0.02 -24.13
N ARG A 113 13.05 -1.00 -24.23
CA ARG A 113 13.52 -1.82 -23.12
C ARG A 113 15.02 -1.88 -23.12
N SER A 114 15.58 -1.81 -21.93
CA SER A 114 17.03 -1.77 -21.68
C SER A 114 17.22 -2.21 -20.23
N PRO A 115 16.92 -3.48 -19.92
CA PRO A 115 16.92 -3.96 -18.54
C PRO A 115 18.33 -3.89 -17.96
N ALA A 116 18.42 -3.70 -16.64
CA ALA A 116 19.72 -3.64 -15.97
C ALA A 116 20.42 -5.01 -15.93
N ALA A 117 19.65 -6.10 -15.89
CA ALA A 117 20.14 -7.46 -16.01
C ALA A 117 19.87 -8.06 -17.39
N SER A 118 20.88 -8.70 -17.98
CA SER A 118 20.79 -9.36 -19.29
C SER A 118 21.66 -10.61 -19.34
N LYS A 119 21.23 -11.61 -20.13
CA LYS A 119 21.93 -12.88 -20.30
C LYS A 119 22.80 -12.88 -21.55
N HIS A 120 24.03 -13.39 -21.42
CA HIS A 120 25.04 -13.44 -22.48
C HIS A 120 25.67 -14.81 -22.53
N LEU A 121 25.97 -15.32 -23.72
CA LEU A 121 26.76 -16.54 -23.86
C LEU A 121 28.23 -16.23 -23.60
N LEU A 122 28.89 -17.12 -22.86
CA LEU A 122 30.34 -17.10 -22.74
C LEU A 122 30.96 -17.38 -24.12
N ALA A 123 31.86 -16.51 -24.58
CA ALA A 123 32.68 -16.85 -25.73
C ALA A 123 33.56 -18.05 -25.33
N SER A 124 33.54 -19.12 -26.15
CA SER A 124 34.23 -20.37 -25.83
C SER A 124 35.64 -20.06 -25.34
N PRO A 125 36.09 -20.63 -24.20
CA PRO A 125 37.45 -20.41 -23.76
C PRO A 125 38.37 -20.99 -24.83
N GLY A 126 38.92 -20.14 -25.69
CA GLY A 126 39.88 -20.50 -26.73
C GLY A 126 41.24 -20.94 -26.17
N GLY A 127 41.25 -21.53 -24.98
CA GLY A 127 42.42 -22.14 -24.35
C GLY A 127 42.45 -23.66 -24.59
N PRO A 128 43.62 -24.30 -24.48
CA PRO A 128 43.74 -25.74 -24.63
C PRO A 128 42.82 -26.47 -23.65
N ALA A 129 42.19 -27.55 -24.10
CA ALA A 129 41.37 -28.44 -23.28
C ALA A 129 42.09 -28.74 -21.95
N GLY A 130 41.45 -28.43 -20.82
CA GLY A 130 41.98 -28.67 -19.47
C GLY A 130 42.64 -27.47 -18.78
N SER A 131 42.75 -26.30 -19.39
CA SER A 131 43.20 -25.09 -18.67
C SER A 131 42.10 -24.56 -17.73
N PRO A 132 42.38 -24.25 -16.45
CA PRO A 132 41.39 -23.64 -15.58
C PRO A 132 40.97 -22.27 -16.12
N LEU A 133 39.69 -21.90 -16.00
CA LEU A 133 39.18 -20.56 -16.36
C LEU A 133 39.97 -19.43 -15.67
N LEU A 134 40.70 -19.74 -14.58
CA LEU A 134 41.65 -18.88 -13.86
C LEU A 134 42.73 -18.22 -14.72
N ALA A 135 43.01 -18.70 -15.95
CA ALA A 135 43.93 -17.99 -16.85
C ALA A 135 43.35 -16.65 -17.36
N TYR A 136 42.02 -16.49 -17.32
CA TYR A 136 41.31 -15.33 -17.84
C TYR A 136 40.61 -14.59 -16.69
N ARG A 137 41.31 -13.65 -16.03
CA ARG A 137 40.69 -12.64 -15.13
C ARG A 137 39.65 -11.74 -15.83
N ARG A 138 39.41 -11.96 -17.13
CA ARG A 138 38.40 -11.29 -17.96
C ARG A 138 37.59 -12.35 -18.69
N LEU A 139 36.29 -12.41 -18.42
CA LEU A 139 35.37 -13.20 -19.23
C LEU A 139 35.12 -12.47 -20.55
N SER A 140 35.17 -13.22 -21.65
CA SER A 140 34.75 -12.73 -22.96
C SER A 140 33.32 -13.19 -23.20
N LEU A 141 32.43 -12.24 -23.49
CA LEU A 141 30.99 -12.48 -23.66
C LEU A 141 30.60 -12.21 -25.10
N ARG A 142 29.85 -13.13 -25.72
CA ARG A 142 29.31 -12.93 -27.07
C ARG A 142 28.29 -11.80 -27.05
N ASP A 143 28.35 -10.94 -28.06
CA ASP A 143 27.40 -9.83 -28.27
C ASP A 143 27.32 -8.78 -27.14
N TYR A 144 28.24 -8.82 -26.18
CA TYR A 144 28.34 -7.85 -25.09
C TYR A 144 29.17 -6.64 -25.51
N GLN A 145 28.55 -5.46 -25.47
CA GLN A 145 29.22 -4.18 -25.65
C GLN A 145 29.32 -3.45 -24.30
N GLY A 146 30.54 -3.08 -23.90
CA GLY A 146 30.79 -2.28 -22.69
C GLY A 146 32.05 -2.68 -21.93
N THR A 147 32.21 -2.11 -20.73
CA THR A 147 33.31 -2.45 -19.81
C THR A 147 33.22 -3.91 -19.38
N ALA A 148 34.36 -4.60 -19.33
CA ALA A 148 34.42 -5.99 -18.87
C ALA A 148 33.77 -6.15 -17.49
N PRO A 149 32.82 -7.09 -17.31
CA PRO A 149 32.11 -7.22 -16.06
C PRO A 149 33.02 -7.78 -14.96
N ARG A 150 32.77 -7.33 -13.72
CA ARG A 150 33.33 -7.97 -12.53
C ARG A 150 32.64 -9.31 -12.32
N VAL A 151 33.33 -10.21 -11.64
CA VAL A 151 32.82 -11.56 -11.35
C VAL A 151 33.19 -11.85 -9.91
N SER A 152 32.21 -12.23 -9.10
CA SER A 152 32.45 -12.62 -7.70
C SER A 152 33.09 -14.01 -7.62
N ASP A 153 33.77 -14.30 -6.50
CA ASP A 153 34.42 -15.60 -6.28
C ASP A 153 33.41 -16.76 -6.36
N GLN A 154 32.19 -16.55 -5.84
CA GLN A 154 31.10 -17.54 -5.90
C GLN A 154 30.69 -17.88 -7.34
N VAL A 155 30.61 -16.87 -8.22
CA VAL A 155 30.30 -17.08 -9.64
C VAL A 155 31.47 -17.75 -10.34
N TYR A 156 32.72 -17.41 -9.99
CA TYR A 156 33.89 -18.13 -10.50
C TYR A 156 33.88 -19.62 -10.13
N GLU A 157 33.52 -19.95 -8.89
CA GLU A 157 33.37 -21.35 -8.47
C GLU A 157 32.28 -22.07 -9.27
N ALA A 158 31.14 -21.42 -9.52
CA ALA A 158 30.08 -21.97 -10.35
C ALA A 158 30.54 -22.21 -11.79
N LEU A 159 31.20 -21.23 -12.41
CA LEU A 159 31.78 -21.35 -13.74
C LEU A 159 32.82 -22.49 -13.83
N ASN A 160 33.66 -22.65 -12.81
CA ASN A 160 34.65 -23.73 -12.75
C ASN A 160 34.05 -25.13 -12.65
N ARG A 161 32.80 -25.26 -12.20
CA ARG A 161 32.04 -26.52 -12.23
C ARG A 161 31.42 -26.80 -13.60
N MET A 162 31.25 -25.78 -14.43
CA MET A 162 30.62 -25.83 -15.76
C MET A 162 31.67 -25.79 -16.88
N ARG A 163 32.60 -26.76 -16.88
CA ARG A 163 33.78 -26.76 -17.78
C ARG A 163 33.49 -27.20 -19.21
N GLU A 164 32.39 -27.89 -19.44
CA GLU A 164 32.02 -28.48 -20.72
C GLU A 164 30.66 -27.95 -21.18
N GLY A 165 30.53 -27.72 -22.49
CA GLY A 165 29.31 -27.20 -23.10
C GLY A 165 29.27 -25.67 -23.16
N GLU A 166 28.16 -25.15 -23.69
CA GLU A 166 27.88 -23.72 -23.67
C GLU A 166 27.53 -23.29 -22.25
N VAL A 167 27.87 -22.05 -21.91
CA VAL A 167 27.56 -21.45 -20.61
C VAL A 167 26.94 -20.09 -20.86
N THR A 168 25.80 -19.84 -20.22
CA THR A 168 25.15 -18.52 -20.19
C THR A 168 25.51 -17.84 -18.88
N VAL A 169 25.82 -16.55 -18.93
CA VAL A 169 26.03 -15.73 -17.74
C VAL A 169 25.05 -14.57 -17.70
N THR A 170 24.60 -14.21 -16.51
CA THR A 170 23.75 -13.03 -16.30
C THR A 170 24.62 -11.87 -15.84
N VAL A 171 24.61 -10.78 -16.60
CA VAL A 171 25.30 -9.52 -16.27
C VAL A 171 24.28 -8.50 -15.78
N SER A 172 24.48 -8.00 -14.56
CA SER A 172 23.74 -6.87 -14.01
C SER A 172 24.58 -5.59 -14.08
N ARG A 173 23.93 -4.45 -14.32
CA ARG A 173 24.53 -3.11 -14.30
C ARG A 173 24.00 -2.26 -13.13
N THR A 174 23.21 -2.84 -12.24
CA THR A 174 22.50 -2.10 -11.18
C THR A 174 23.44 -1.40 -10.20
N SER A 175 24.61 -1.97 -9.88
CA SER A 175 25.60 -1.37 -8.95
C SER A 175 26.44 -0.23 -9.52
N GLY A 176 26.10 0.27 -10.72
CA GLY A 176 26.85 1.33 -11.40
C GLY A 176 28.06 0.82 -12.20
N TYR A 177 28.39 -0.47 -12.12
CA TYR A 177 29.33 -1.14 -13.01
C TYR A 177 28.78 -2.52 -13.39
N PRO A 178 29.19 -3.08 -14.55
CA PRO A 178 28.76 -4.41 -14.95
C PRO A 178 29.33 -5.50 -14.03
N GLU A 179 28.48 -6.39 -13.53
CA GLU A 179 28.83 -7.53 -12.68
C GLU A 179 28.13 -8.80 -13.19
N VAL A 180 28.85 -9.92 -13.23
CA VAL A 180 28.26 -11.24 -13.45
C VAL A 180 27.71 -11.76 -12.13
N ILE A 181 26.39 -11.97 -12.08
CA ILE A 181 25.66 -12.39 -10.88
C ILE A 181 25.21 -13.86 -10.93
N MET A 182 25.27 -14.49 -12.10
CA MET A 182 24.81 -15.87 -12.29
C MET A 182 25.50 -16.52 -13.49
N ALA A 183 25.70 -17.84 -13.40
CA ALA A 183 26.13 -18.68 -14.51
C ALA A 183 25.26 -19.92 -14.61
N GLU A 184 24.90 -20.32 -15.83
CA GLU A 184 23.99 -21.42 -16.14
C GLU A 184 24.59 -22.30 -17.25
N PRO A 185 24.40 -23.63 -17.19
CA PRO A 185 24.77 -24.50 -18.30
C PRO A 185 23.82 -24.32 -19.49
N GLY A 186 24.36 -24.41 -20.70
CA GLY A 186 23.64 -24.27 -21.97
C GLY A 186 23.37 -22.82 -22.40
N ASP A 187 22.60 -22.66 -23.49
CA ASP A 187 22.06 -21.38 -23.92
C ASP A 187 20.71 -21.11 -23.23
N ALA A 188 20.73 -20.28 -22.19
CA ALA A 188 19.58 -19.90 -21.38
C ALA A 188 19.14 -18.44 -21.63
N ARG A 189 19.58 -17.83 -22.75
CA ARG A 189 19.30 -16.41 -23.06
C ARG A 189 17.83 -16.11 -23.30
N ASN A 190 17.03 -17.12 -23.63
CA ASN A 190 15.60 -16.99 -23.92
C ASN A 190 14.72 -16.74 -22.69
N ARG A 191 15.27 -16.80 -21.47
CA ARG A 191 14.52 -16.65 -20.21
C ARG A 191 15.30 -15.78 -19.23
N CYS A 192 14.94 -14.51 -19.11
CA CYS A 192 15.54 -13.56 -18.18
C CYS A 192 14.41 -12.94 -17.36
N VAL A 193 14.28 -13.27 -16.08
CA VAL A 193 13.10 -12.90 -15.27
C VAL A 193 13.48 -11.84 -14.24
N GLY A 194 12.63 -10.84 -14.08
CA GLY A 194 12.72 -9.84 -13.03
C GLY A 194 11.42 -9.73 -12.25
N LEU A 195 11.50 -9.04 -11.11
CA LEU A 195 10.40 -8.82 -10.19
C LEU A 195 10.18 -7.32 -9.99
N ALA A 196 8.96 -6.85 -10.23
CA ALA A 196 8.54 -5.50 -9.89
C ALA A 196 7.59 -5.56 -8.71
N MET A 197 7.72 -4.64 -7.76
CA MET A 197 6.95 -4.64 -6.53
C MET A 197 6.51 -3.25 -6.11
N ASP A 198 5.32 -3.19 -5.52
CA ASP A 198 4.83 -2.08 -4.73
C ASP A 198 4.69 -2.55 -3.28
N ILE A 199 5.46 -1.94 -2.37
CA ILE A 199 5.42 -2.19 -0.93
C ILE A 199 4.68 -1.03 -0.26
N GLY A 200 3.36 -1.17 -0.20
CA GLY A 200 2.51 -0.30 0.57
C GLY A 200 2.56 -0.59 2.07
N THR A 201 2.06 0.37 2.86
CA THR A 201 1.93 0.21 4.31
C THR A 201 1.03 -0.98 4.65
N THR A 202 -0.03 -1.19 3.87
CA THR A 202 -1.06 -2.21 4.13
C THR A 202 -0.97 -3.40 3.19
N THR A 203 -0.62 -3.17 1.92
CA THR A 203 -0.65 -4.19 0.87
C THR A 203 0.70 -4.26 0.15
N ILE A 204 0.98 -5.43 -0.41
CA ILE A 204 2.15 -5.68 -1.25
C ILE A 204 1.62 -6.24 -2.56
N VAL A 205 2.03 -5.66 -3.69
CA VAL A 205 1.65 -6.13 -5.03
C VAL A 205 2.92 -6.39 -5.83
N SER A 206 2.99 -7.55 -6.48
CA SER A 206 4.19 -7.98 -7.19
C SER A 206 3.86 -8.53 -8.57
N VAL A 207 4.74 -8.25 -9.53
CA VAL A 207 4.69 -8.73 -10.92
C VAL A 207 6.00 -9.42 -11.26
N LEU A 208 5.92 -10.65 -11.78
CA LEU A 208 7.03 -11.28 -12.50
C LEU A 208 6.97 -10.88 -13.96
N ALA A 209 8.10 -10.47 -14.53
CA ALA A 209 8.20 -10.07 -15.92
C ALA A 209 9.42 -10.70 -16.59
N ASP A 210 9.26 -11.07 -17.85
CA ASP A 210 10.39 -11.39 -18.72
C ASP A 210 11.08 -10.08 -19.16
N LEU A 211 12.33 -9.90 -18.76
CA LEU A 211 13.11 -8.67 -18.99
C LEU A 211 13.44 -8.44 -20.47
N SER A 212 13.45 -9.48 -21.29
CA SER A 212 13.76 -9.36 -22.73
C SER A 212 12.52 -8.91 -23.51
N THR A 213 11.36 -9.44 -23.15
CA THR A 213 10.10 -9.23 -23.87
C THR A 213 9.15 -8.26 -23.18
N GLY A 214 9.44 -7.86 -21.94
CA GLY A 214 8.54 -7.08 -21.08
C GLY A 214 7.28 -7.84 -20.65
N ARG A 215 7.07 -9.07 -21.12
CA ARG A 215 5.81 -9.79 -20.88
C ARG A 215 5.65 -10.12 -19.39
N VAL A 216 4.50 -9.76 -18.83
CA VAL A 216 4.09 -10.19 -17.49
C VAL A 216 3.89 -11.70 -17.48
N LEU A 217 4.59 -12.38 -16.59
CA LEU A 217 4.55 -13.84 -16.41
C LEU A 217 3.58 -14.23 -15.29
N GLY A 218 3.40 -13.39 -14.29
CA GLY A 218 2.49 -13.61 -13.18
C GLY A 218 2.33 -12.37 -12.32
N THR A 219 1.22 -12.29 -11.60
CA THR A 219 0.93 -11.19 -10.67
C THR A 219 0.33 -11.78 -9.41
N ALA A 220 0.77 -11.30 -8.25
CA ALA A 220 0.24 -11.70 -6.96
C ALA A 220 0.26 -10.52 -6.00
N SER A 221 -0.54 -10.61 -4.95
CA SER A 221 -0.60 -9.58 -3.91
C SER A 221 -0.83 -10.18 -2.54
N GLY A 222 -0.44 -9.48 -1.50
CA GLY A 222 -0.54 -9.93 -0.12
C GLY A 222 -0.71 -8.77 0.85
N MET A 223 -1.05 -9.12 2.09
CA MET A 223 -1.09 -8.17 3.19
C MET A 223 0.33 -7.93 3.72
N ASN A 224 0.66 -6.67 4.02
CA ASN A 224 1.92 -6.34 4.68
C ASN A 224 1.83 -6.73 6.17
N LYS A 225 2.58 -7.74 6.58
CA LYS A 225 2.58 -8.26 7.96
C LYS A 225 3.13 -7.28 9.00
N GLN A 226 3.78 -6.19 8.58
CA GLN A 226 4.18 -5.13 9.50
C GLN A 226 3.00 -4.48 10.23
N ILE A 227 1.77 -4.62 9.70
CA ILE A 227 0.53 -4.17 10.34
C ILE A 227 0.37 -4.71 11.78
N THR A 228 0.97 -5.86 12.09
CA THR A 228 0.99 -6.43 13.44
C THR A 228 1.71 -5.55 14.46
N TYR A 229 2.69 -4.76 14.01
CA TYR A 229 3.54 -3.91 14.86
C TYR A 229 3.18 -2.42 14.80
N GLY A 230 2.33 -2.02 13.85
CA GLY A 230 1.87 -0.65 13.67
C GLY A 230 1.16 -0.49 12.33
N GLU A 231 0.04 0.22 12.32
CA GLU A 231 -0.74 0.43 11.09
C GLU A 231 -0.25 1.63 10.32
N ASP A 232 0.08 2.71 11.04
CA ASP A 232 0.65 3.91 10.47
C ASP A 232 2.19 3.87 10.45
N LEU A 233 2.77 4.72 9.60
CA LEU A 233 4.22 4.83 9.43
C LEU A 233 4.94 5.28 10.71
N VAL A 234 4.36 6.21 11.47
CA VAL A 234 4.99 6.78 12.67
C VAL A 234 5.14 5.71 13.76
N THR A 235 4.11 4.90 13.99
CA THR A 235 4.17 3.77 14.92
C THR A 235 5.27 2.79 14.51
N ARG A 236 5.40 2.49 13.20
CA ARG A 236 6.46 1.58 12.71
C ARG A 236 7.85 2.16 12.90
N VAL A 237 8.05 3.44 12.60
CA VAL A 237 9.34 4.10 12.83
C VAL A 237 9.70 4.08 14.32
N ALA A 238 8.74 4.36 15.20
CA ALA A 238 8.95 4.31 16.64
C ALA A 238 9.40 2.92 17.13
N VAL A 239 8.83 1.85 16.59
CA VAL A 239 9.25 0.46 16.87
C VAL A 239 10.65 0.19 16.30
N ALA A 240 10.96 0.70 15.10
CA ALA A 240 12.24 0.50 14.42
C ALA A 240 13.42 1.29 15.02
N ARG A 241 13.20 2.16 16.02
CA ARG A 241 14.24 2.99 16.66
C ARG A 241 15.41 2.19 17.27
N ASN A 242 15.21 0.91 17.56
CA ASN A 242 16.28 0.03 18.03
C ASN A 242 16.48 -1.15 17.06
N GLU A 243 17.68 -1.74 17.10
CA GLU A 243 18.09 -2.80 16.17
C GLU A 243 17.19 -4.04 16.22
N GLU A 244 16.62 -4.37 17.39
CA GLU A 244 15.70 -5.49 17.53
C GLU A 244 14.36 -5.21 16.82
N GLY A 245 13.77 -4.05 17.05
CA GLY A 245 12.53 -3.62 16.42
C GLY A 245 12.67 -3.44 14.91
N LEU A 246 13.79 -2.89 14.44
CA LEU A 246 14.10 -2.81 13.00
C LEU A 246 14.15 -4.21 12.38
N ARG A 247 14.91 -5.15 12.97
CA ARG A 247 14.98 -6.52 12.47
C ARG A 247 13.62 -7.22 12.48
N LYS A 248 12.78 -6.98 13.49
CA LYS A 248 11.41 -7.52 13.56
C LYS A 248 10.56 -7.02 12.40
N LEU A 249 10.53 -5.71 12.17
CA LEU A 249 9.76 -5.10 11.07
C LEU A 249 10.29 -5.48 9.69
N GLN A 250 11.61 -5.57 9.53
CA GLN A 250 12.25 -6.00 8.28
C GLN A 250 11.88 -7.45 7.95
N ARG A 251 12.01 -8.36 8.93
CA ARG A 251 11.60 -9.77 8.76
C ARG A 251 10.12 -9.91 8.45
N ALA A 252 9.27 -9.10 9.08
CA ALA A 252 7.84 -9.13 8.81
C ALA A 252 7.52 -8.71 7.36
N ALA A 253 8.17 -7.66 6.85
CA ALA A 253 8.05 -7.26 5.45
C ALA A 253 8.54 -8.36 4.51
N VAL A 254 9.76 -8.86 4.70
CA VAL A 254 10.35 -9.88 3.83
C VAL A 254 9.58 -11.20 3.86
N SER A 255 9.08 -11.63 5.02
CA SER A 255 8.21 -12.80 5.12
C SER A 255 6.93 -12.63 4.30
N ALA A 256 6.27 -11.46 4.39
CA ALA A 256 5.08 -11.18 3.59
C ALA A 256 5.38 -11.20 2.08
N ILE A 257 6.54 -10.66 1.69
CA ILE A 257 7.00 -10.65 0.30
C ILE A 257 7.28 -12.08 -0.19
N ASN A 258 8.00 -12.88 0.58
CA ASN A 258 8.34 -14.26 0.20
C ASN A 258 7.08 -15.14 0.08
N GLU A 259 6.01 -14.86 0.82
CA GLU A 259 4.70 -15.52 0.63
C GLU A 259 3.99 -15.10 -0.67
N VAL A 260 4.14 -13.85 -1.09
CA VAL A 260 3.68 -13.40 -2.42
C VAL A 260 4.49 -14.10 -3.52
N LEU A 261 5.81 -14.20 -3.34
CA LEU A 261 6.70 -14.91 -4.25
C LEU A 261 6.38 -16.40 -4.35
N GLY A 262 6.14 -17.08 -3.23
CA GLY A 262 5.78 -18.50 -3.22
C GLY A 262 4.53 -18.81 -4.05
N ARG A 263 3.54 -17.90 -4.06
CA ARG A 263 2.36 -18.00 -4.91
C ARG A 263 2.71 -17.78 -6.39
N LEU A 264 3.50 -16.75 -6.70
CA LEU A 264 4.00 -16.51 -8.06
C LEU A 264 4.76 -17.71 -8.62
N TYR A 265 5.62 -18.35 -7.82
CA TYR A 265 6.36 -19.55 -8.21
C TYR A 265 5.44 -20.76 -8.42
N SER A 266 4.44 -20.93 -7.56
CA SER A 266 3.45 -21.99 -7.70
C SER A 266 2.62 -21.83 -8.98
N ASP A 267 2.21 -20.60 -9.31
CA ASP A 267 1.36 -20.31 -10.47
C ASP A 267 2.12 -20.36 -11.80
N THR A 268 3.40 -20.00 -11.80
CA THR A 268 4.23 -19.90 -13.03
C THR A 268 5.16 -21.08 -13.26
N GLY A 269 5.42 -21.89 -12.22
CA GLY A 269 6.43 -22.95 -12.24
C GLY A 269 7.88 -22.44 -12.30
N LEU A 270 8.11 -21.15 -12.05
CA LEU A 270 9.44 -20.56 -11.93
C LEU A 270 10.09 -20.94 -10.60
N SER A 271 11.42 -21.05 -10.61
CA SER A 271 12.22 -21.21 -9.39
C SER A 271 12.77 -19.86 -8.91
N PRO A 272 13.01 -19.69 -7.59
CA PRO A 272 13.58 -18.46 -7.03
C PRO A 272 14.84 -17.96 -7.74
N GLY A 273 15.75 -18.88 -8.07
CA GLY A 273 17.04 -18.57 -8.69
C GLY A 273 16.94 -18.00 -10.12
N GLU A 274 15.78 -18.07 -10.76
CA GLU A 274 15.57 -17.52 -12.11
C GLU A 274 15.28 -16.02 -12.10
N VAL A 275 14.90 -15.44 -10.96
CA VAL A 275 14.65 -14.01 -10.80
C VAL A 275 15.98 -13.29 -10.54
N VAL A 276 16.43 -12.50 -11.51
CA VAL A 276 17.80 -11.94 -11.55
C VAL A 276 17.89 -10.44 -11.31
N ASP A 277 16.76 -9.74 -11.20
CA ASP A 277 16.70 -8.30 -10.89
C ASP A 277 15.36 -7.97 -10.22
N VAL A 278 15.37 -7.03 -9.28
CA VAL A 278 14.18 -6.63 -8.52
C VAL A 278 14.08 -5.10 -8.48
N ALA A 279 12.89 -4.56 -8.75
CA ALA A 279 12.57 -3.15 -8.61
C ALA A 279 11.41 -2.95 -7.64
N VAL A 280 11.52 -1.97 -6.74
CA VAL A 280 10.59 -1.75 -5.63
C VAL A 280 10.15 -0.30 -5.56
N GLY A 281 8.84 -0.06 -5.66
CA GLY A 281 8.16 1.17 -5.28
C GLY A 281 7.60 1.05 -3.86
N GLY A 282 7.62 2.15 -3.12
CA GLY A 282 7.14 2.20 -1.73
C GLY A 282 7.56 3.50 -1.08
N ASN A 283 6.80 3.94 -0.07
CA ASN A 283 7.16 5.16 0.65
C ASN A 283 8.50 4.98 1.36
N THR A 284 9.10 6.10 1.77
CA THR A 284 10.46 6.12 2.32
C THR A 284 10.61 5.21 3.53
N VAL A 285 9.63 5.17 4.43
CA VAL A 285 9.66 4.28 5.58
C VAL A 285 9.63 2.82 5.14
N MET A 286 8.74 2.44 4.20
CA MET A 286 8.66 1.08 3.68
C MET A 286 9.96 0.64 3.01
N ASN A 287 10.56 1.49 2.17
CA ASN A 287 11.85 1.21 1.54
C ASN A 287 12.97 0.99 2.56
N HIS A 288 13.07 1.83 3.60
CA HIS A 288 14.08 1.67 4.65
C HIS A 288 13.88 0.38 5.44
N LEU A 289 12.66 0.12 5.90
CA LEU A 289 12.36 -1.08 6.70
C LEU A 289 12.59 -2.36 5.91
N PHE A 290 12.19 -2.41 4.64
CA PHE A 290 12.45 -3.55 3.76
C PHE A 290 13.95 -3.79 3.54
N ALA A 291 14.71 -2.72 3.27
CA ALA A 291 16.16 -2.79 3.07
C ALA A 291 16.95 -3.01 4.37
N GLY A 292 16.30 -3.02 5.54
CA GLY A 292 16.95 -3.15 6.85
C GLY A 292 17.78 -1.92 7.25
N LEU A 293 17.41 -0.73 6.76
CA LEU A 293 18.07 0.53 7.06
C LEU A 293 17.42 1.24 8.25
N GLU A 294 18.22 2.00 8.99
CA GLU A 294 17.76 2.82 10.11
C GLU A 294 16.73 3.86 9.63
N SER A 295 15.60 3.98 10.31
CA SER A 295 14.47 4.83 9.89
C SER A 295 14.03 5.85 10.94
N GLY A 296 14.60 5.83 12.15
CA GLY A 296 14.22 6.66 13.29
C GLY A 296 14.37 8.16 13.01
N TYR A 297 15.36 8.55 12.19
CA TYR A 297 15.55 9.94 11.80
C TYR A 297 14.38 10.52 10.99
N LEU A 298 13.55 9.68 10.35
CA LEU A 298 12.40 10.11 9.53
C LEU A 298 11.26 10.73 10.36
N GLU A 299 11.27 10.59 11.69
CA GLU A 299 10.33 11.28 12.58
C GLU A 299 10.67 12.77 12.75
N ILE A 300 11.90 13.18 12.42
CA ILE A 300 12.35 14.56 12.57
C ILE A 300 11.79 15.38 11.40
N ALA A 301 11.02 16.43 11.72
CA ALA A 301 10.50 17.36 10.72
C ALA A 301 11.64 18.05 9.94
N ASN A 302 11.44 18.27 8.65
CA ASN A 302 12.45 18.83 7.72
C ASN A 302 13.78 18.07 7.64
N VAL A 303 13.84 16.80 8.02
CA VAL A 303 15.05 16.01 7.85
C VAL A 303 15.37 15.80 6.37
N GLU A 304 16.65 15.87 6.03
CA GLU A 304 17.10 15.59 4.66
C GLU A 304 17.17 14.07 4.45
N VAL A 305 16.52 13.60 3.39
CA VAL A 305 16.51 12.19 2.99
C VAL A 305 17.29 12.04 1.69
N PRO A 306 18.23 11.07 1.60
CA PRO A 306 18.93 10.79 0.35
C PRO A 306 17.97 10.51 -0.81
N ARG A 307 18.25 11.13 -1.95
CA ARG A 307 17.44 11.01 -3.18
C ARG A 307 18.07 10.08 -4.21
N GLU A 308 19.07 9.34 -3.79
CA GLU A 308 19.63 8.20 -4.49
C GLU A 308 18.74 6.97 -4.26
N PRO A 309 18.67 6.05 -5.23
CA PRO A 309 18.00 4.78 -5.03
C PRO A 309 18.72 3.94 -3.96
N ILE A 310 17.95 3.17 -3.18
CA ILE A 310 18.51 2.17 -2.28
C ILE A 310 18.81 0.92 -3.11
N ILE A 311 20.07 0.48 -3.10
CA ILE A 311 20.54 -0.69 -3.86
C ILE A 311 21.20 -1.69 -2.91
N VAL A 312 20.62 -2.89 -2.84
CA VAL A 312 21.11 -3.98 -1.99
C VAL A 312 21.09 -5.30 -2.75
N LYS A 313 21.82 -6.31 -2.28
CA LYS A 313 21.72 -7.68 -2.80
C LYS A 313 20.51 -8.38 -2.20
N ALA A 314 19.79 -9.16 -3.00
CA ALA A 314 18.61 -9.89 -2.55
C ALA A 314 18.90 -10.83 -1.36
N GLY A 315 20.05 -11.52 -1.39
CA GLY A 315 20.48 -12.38 -0.29
C GLY A 315 20.74 -11.63 1.02
N ALA A 316 21.13 -10.35 0.96
CA ALA A 316 21.40 -9.54 2.16
C ALA A 316 20.11 -9.14 2.89
N VAL A 317 18.99 -9.00 2.16
CA VAL A 317 17.67 -8.71 2.74
C VAL A 317 16.86 -9.98 3.03
N GLY A 318 17.29 -11.15 2.52
CA GLY A 318 16.60 -12.43 2.73
C GLY A 318 15.43 -12.67 1.78
N LEU A 319 15.47 -12.06 0.58
CA LEU A 319 14.45 -12.22 -0.44
C LEU A 319 14.63 -13.56 -1.18
N ASP A 320 13.56 -14.33 -1.35
CA ASP A 320 13.57 -15.64 -2.03
C ASP A 320 13.62 -15.49 -3.56
N VAL A 321 14.71 -14.93 -4.07
CA VAL A 321 15.07 -14.81 -5.49
C VAL A 321 16.52 -15.29 -5.68
N ASN A 322 17.17 -15.05 -6.83
CA ASN A 322 18.61 -15.23 -6.90
C ASN A 322 19.30 -14.35 -5.84
N PRO A 323 20.08 -14.90 -4.89
CA PRO A 323 20.69 -14.13 -3.81
C PRO A 323 21.65 -13.04 -4.30
N GLU A 324 22.23 -13.22 -5.50
CA GLU A 324 23.13 -12.26 -6.15
C GLU A 324 22.41 -11.21 -7.00
N ALA A 325 21.08 -11.35 -7.18
CA ALA A 325 20.27 -10.31 -7.82
C ALA A 325 20.33 -9.01 -7.02
N TYR A 326 20.24 -7.90 -7.73
CA TYR A 326 20.10 -6.61 -7.10
C TYR A 326 18.64 -6.29 -6.85
N VAL A 327 18.40 -5.67 -5.70
CA VAL A 327 17.15 -5.01 -5.36
C VAL A 327 17.36 -3.52 -5.49
N TYR A 328 16.63 -2.90 -6.40
CA TYR A 328 16.60 -1.47 -6.66
C TYR A 328 15.31 -0.90 -6.10
N CYS A 329 15.39 -0.17 -4.98
CA CYS A 329 14.25 0.63 -4.54
C CYS A 329 14.27 1.97 -5.28
N LEU A 330 13.12 2.40 -5.77
CA LEU A 330 12.98 3.69 -6.41
C LEU A 330 13.43 4.80 -5.43
N PRO A 331 14.01 5.89 -5.95
CA PRO A 331 14.53 6.96 -5.11
C PRO A 331 13.47 7.57 -4.21
N ASN A 332 13.87 7.94 -3.00
CA ASN A 332 13.02 8.67 -2.06
C ASN A 332 13.10 10.18 -2.29
N VAL A 333 12.17 10.95 -1.72
CA VAL A 333 12.15 12.42 -1.81
C VAL A 333 12.19 13.09 -0.44
N SER A 334 11.43 12.58 0.52
CA SER A 334 11.38 13.09 1.89
C SER A 334 10.96 11.99 2.88
N ARG A 335 10.65 12.33 4.13
CA ARG A 335 10.41 11.36 5.21
C ARG A 335 9.27 10.36 4.96
N TYR A 336 8.19 10.81 4.32
CA TYR A 336 7.03 9.97 3.99
C TYR A 336 6.75 9.88 2.50
N LEU A 337 7.45 10.67 1.66
CA LEU A 337 7.27 10.68 0.22
C LEU A 337 8.42 9.91 -0.45
N GLY A 338 8.12 8.71 -0.93
CA GLY A 338 9.13 7.76 -1.38
C GLY A 338 9.07 7.37 -2.86
N GLY A 339 9.58 6.18 -3.12
CA GLY A 339 9.67 5.61 -4.46
C GLY A 339 8.32 5.25 -5.07
N ASP A 340 7.27 5.11 -4.25
CA ASP A 340 5.88 4.98 -4.70
C ASP A 340 5.42 6.24 -5.46
N ALA A 341 5.51 7.41 -4.81
CA ALA A 341 5.13 8.69 -5.44
C ALA A 341 6.02 9.02 -6.65
N VAL A 342 7.31 8.69 -6.60
CA VAL A 342 8.19 8.80 -7.78
C VAL A 342 7.71 7.86 -8.89
N GLY A 343 7.28 6.65 -8.55
CA GLY A 343 6.67 5.70 -9.46
C GLY A 343 5.41 6.26 -10.14
N ASP A 344 4.50 6.89 -9.38
CA ASP A 344 3.30 7.53 -9.91
C ASP A 344 3.61 8.65 -10.91
N VAL A 345 4.62 9.48 -10.61
CA VAL A 345 5.07 10.56 -11.51
C VAL A 345 5.70 10.01 -12.80
N VAL A 346 6.44 8.89 -12.71
CA VAL A 346 7.01 8.22 -13.89
C VAL A 346 5.90 7.59 -14.73
N ALA A 347 4.94 6.92 -14.09
CA ALA A 347 3.81 6.24 -14.72
C ALA A 347 2.87 7.21 -15.43
N SER A 348 2.50 8.32 -14.78
CA SER A 348 1.67 9.38 -15.39
C SER A 348 2.36 10.12 -16.52
N GLY A 349 3.69 10.25 -16.46
CA GLY A 349 4.44 11.05 -17.41
C GLY A 349 4.23 12.56 -17.26
N MET A 350 3.62 13.03 -16.17
CA MET A 350 3.35 14.45 -15.93
C MET A 350 4.63 15.32 -16.00
N HIS A 351 5.76 14.74 -15.59
CA HIS A 351 7.09 15.37 -15.61
C HIS A 351 7.70 15.49 -17.02
N ARG A 352 6.97 15.12 -18.08
CA ARG A 352 7.37 15.27 -19.49
C ARG A 352 6.52 16.29 -20.25
N SER A 353 5.44 16.79 -19.64
CA SER A 353 4.56 17.80 -20.23
C SER A 353 4.91 19.19 -19.72
N GLY A 354 4.83 20.21 -20.59
CA GLY A 354 4.92 21.61 -20.16
C GLY A 354 3.66 22.14 -19.47
N GLU A 355 2.57 21.36 -19.49
CA GLU A 355 1.29 21.73 -18.89
C GLU A 355 1.25 21.47 -17.38
N MET A 356 0.55 22.32 -16.64
CA MET A 356 0.39 22.17 -15.20
C MET A 356 -0.45 20.95 -14.88
N SER A 357 0.13 20.04 -14.11
CA SER A 357 -0.49 18.77 -13.74
C SER A 357 -0.53 18.61 -12.23
N LEU A 358 -1.53 17.87 -11.76
CA LEU A 358 -1.71 17.44 -10.38
C LEU A 358 -1.75 15.91 -10.36
N MET A 359 -0.95 15.29 -9.50
CA MET A 359 -1.03 13.88 -9.15
C MET A 359 -1.52 13.75 -7.71
N ILE A 360 -2.48 12.86 -7.50
CA ILE A 360 -2.98 12.52 -6.18
C ILE A 360 -2.97 10.99 -6.04
N ASP A 361 -2.25 10.48 -5.05
CA ASP A 361 -2.45 9.14 -4.49
C ASP A 361 -3.06 9.29 -3.09
N LEU A 362 -4.20 8.65 -2.85
CA LEU A 362 -4.85 8.63 -1.53
C LEU A 362 -4.98 7.20 -1.05
N GLY A 363 -4.28 6.90 0.03
CA GLY A 363 -4.47 5.72 0.86
C GLY A 363 -4.41 6.10 2.34
N THR A 364 -3.59 5.39 3.10
CA THR A 364 -3.35 5.68 4.52
C THR A 364 -2.74 7.07 4.71
N ASN A 365 -1.87 7.48 3.79
CA ASN A 365 -1.41 8.84 3.61
C ASN A 365 -1.93 9.35 2.25
N GLY A 366 -1.95 10.68 2.08
CA GLY A 366 -2.20 11.32 0.81
C GLY A 366 -0.92 11.89 0.22
N GLU A 367 -0.44 11.34 -0.88
CA GLU A 367 0.69 11.86 -1.66
C GLU A 367 0.16 12.79 -2.76
N ILE A 368 0.60 14.04 -2.74
CA ILE A 368 0.15 15.06 -3.69
C ILE A 368 1.37 15.65 -4.38
N VAL A 369 1.34 15.72 -5.71
CA VAL A 369 2.41 16.32 -6.52
C VAL A 369 1.82 17.27 -7.56
N PHE A 370 2.21 18.53 -7.54
CA PHE A 370 1.99 19.49 -8.62
C PHE A 370 3.25 19.62 -9.48
N GLY A 371 3.09 19.85 -10.77
CA GLY A 371 4.19 20.33 -11.59
C GLY A 371 4.07 20.04 -13.07
N ASN A 372 5.23 20.05 -13.72
CA ASN A 372 5.43 19.89 -15.17
C ASN A 372 6.86 19.40 -15.46
N ASP A 373 7.32 19.55 -16.70
CA ASP A 373 8.65 19.17 -17.17
C ASP A 373 9.84 19.89 -16.51
N LYS A 374 9.59 21.05 -15.89
CA LYS A 374 10.63 21.90 -15.28
C LYS A 374 10.78 21.69 -13.79
N TRP A 375 9.67 21.53 -13.08
CA TRP A 375 9.67 21.46 -11.62
C TRP A 375 8.50 20.61 -11.11
N LEU A 376 8.68 20.05 -9.92
CA LEU A 376 7.67 19.28 -9.20
C LEU A 376 7.65 19.78 -7.75
N PHE A 377 6.46 20.04 -7.21
CA PHE A 377 6.23 20.37 -5.81
C PHE A 377 5.32 19.32 -5.20
N SER A 378 5.62 18.90 -3.99
CA SER A 378 4.96 17.75 -3.38
C SER A 378 4.74 17.96 -1.90
N CYS A 379 3.77 17.24 -1.36
CA CYS A 379 3.58 17.06 0.07
C CYS A 379 2.99 15.68 0.34
N SER A 380 3.12 15.22 1.57
CA SER A 380 2.38 14.08 2.10
C SER A 380 1.48 14.60 3.23
N CYS A 381 0.21 14.22 3.22
CA CYS A 381 -0.75 14.57 4.26
C CYS A 381 -1.24 13.32 4.98
N ALA A 382 -1.43 13.43 6.30
CA ALA A 382 -2.07 12.39 7.09
C ALA A 382 -3.59 12.52 6.94
N SER A 383 -4.13 12.16 5.77
CA SER A 383 -5.58 12.11 5.55
C SER A 383 -6.24 11.03 6.40
N GLY A 384 -5.50 9.99 6.78
CA GLY A 384 -6.05 8.82 7.46
C GLY A 384 -6.86 7.94 6.50
N PRO A 385 -7.04 6.66 6.84
CA PRO A 385 -7.59 5.67 5.93
C PRO A 385 -9.13 5.65 5.86
N ALA A 386 -9.81 6.78 6.12
CA ALA A 386 -11.27 6.86 6.04
C ALA A 386 -11.79 6.48 4.64
N PHE A 387 -11.07 6.87 3.59
CA PHE A 387 -11.36 6.49 2.20
C PHE A 387 -10.95 5.06 1.85
N GLU A 388 -10.44 4.28 2.81
CA GLU A 388 -10.29 2.83 2.73
C GLU A 388 -11.36 2.10 3.59
N GLY A 389 -12.28 2.84 4.21
CA GLY A 389 -13.29 2.33 5.15
C GLY A 389 -12.78 2.10 6.57
N GLU A 390 -11.52 2.41 6.86
CA GLU A 390 -10.91 2.22 8.17
C GLU A 390 -11.22 3.42 9.09
N GLY A 391 -11.24 3.20 10.41
CA GLY A 391 -11.66 4.22 11.39
C GLY A 391 -13.17 4.50 11.45
N VAL A 392 -13.93 4.09 10.43
CA VAL A 392 -15.39 4.23 10.37
C VAL A 392 -16.10 2.99 10.91
N ARG A 393 -17.18 3.17 11.69
CA ARG A 393 -17.86 2.12 12.45
C ARG A 393 -18.29 0.93 11.60
N HIS A 394 -19.11 1.18 10.59
CA HIS A 394 -19.50 0.19 9.58
C HIS A 394 -18.65 0.28 8.32
N GLY A 395 -17.56 1.04 8.37
CA GLY A 395 -16.57 1.05 7.31
C GLY A 395 -15.80 -0.26 7.26
N MET A 396 -15.47 -0.69 6.05
CA MET A 396 -14.68 -1.88 5.77
C MET A 396 -13.86 -1.67 4.49
N ARG A 397 -12.79 -2.45 4.34
CA ARG A 397 -12.07 -2.51 3.05
C ARG A 397 -12.96 -3.09 1.96
N ALA A 398 -12.67 -2.73 0.72
CA ALA A 398 -13.35 -3.26 -0.45
C ALA A 398 -13.26 -4.80 -0.47
N ALA A 399 -14.37 -5.48 -0.21
CA ALA A 399 -14.50 -6.92 -0.24
C ALA A 399 -15.97 -7.29 -0.51
N VAL A 400 -16.25 -8.57 -0.77
CA VAL A 400 -17.63 -9.04 -1.07
C VAL A 400 -18.60 -8.62 0.04
N GLY A 401 -19.74 -8.04 -0.36
CA GLY A 401 -20.75 -7.51 0.56
C GLY A 401 -20.46 -6.11 1.09
N GLY A 402 -19.32 -5.50 0.76
CA GLY A 402 -19.05 -4.09 1.03
C GLY A 402 -19.81 -3.19 0.06
N ILE A 403 -20.48 -2.16 0.58
CA ILE A 403 -21.20 -1.15 -0.20
C ILE A 403 -20.19 -0.26 -0.94
N ASP A 404 -20.19 -0.29 -2.27
CA ASP A 404 -19.20 0.41 -3.10
C ASP A 404 -19.74 1.67 -3.79
N HIS A 405 -21.05 1.77 -4.04
CA HIS A 405 -21.71 3.00 -4.49
C HIS A 405 -23.01 3.25 -3.74
N VAL A 406 -23.32 4.53 -3.55
CA VAL A 406 -24.54 4.98 -2.85
C VAL A 406 -25.20 6.12 -3.62
N TRP A 407 -26.52 6.13 -3.63
CA TRP A 407 -27.38 7.21 -4.13
C TRP A 407 -28.44 7.51 -3.08
N ILE A 408 -28.73 8.79 -2.85
CA ILE A 408 -29.80 9.19 -1.92
C ILE A 408 -30.98 9.72 -2.72
N ASP A 409 -32.17 9.17 -2.47
CA ASP A 409 -33.40 9.68 -3.07
C ASP A 409 -33.66 11.11 -2.56
N PRO A 410 -33.79 12.12 -3.45
CA PRO A 410 -33.89 13.51 -3.03
C PRO A 410 -35.23 13.84 -2.37
N GLU A 411 -36.26 13.01 -2.49
CA GLU A 411 -37.56 13.23 -1.85
C GLU A 411 -37.66 12.43 -0.55
N THR A 412 -37.43 11.11 -0.61
CA THR A 412 -37.60 10.23 0.56
C THR A 412 -36.40 10.23 1.50
N LYS A 413 -35.23 10.64 0.99
CA LYS A 413 -33.91 10.53 1.65
C LYS A 413 -33.48 9.09 1.94
N GLU A 414 -34.10 8.11 1.28
CA GLU A 414 -33.72 6.70 1.40
C GLU A 414 -32.43 6.42 0.61
N ALA A 415 -31.53 5.63 1.19
CA ALA A 415 -30.32 5.18 0.53
C ALA A 415 -30.59 4.00 -0.43
N ARG A 416 -30.09 4.12 -1.65
CA ARG A 416 -29.92 3.03 -2.61
C ARG A 416 -28.44 2.77 -2.78
N PHE A 417 -28.06 1.53 -2.99
CA PHE A 417 -26.65 1.15 -3.02
C PHE A 417 -26.39 -0.08 -3.89
N SER A 418 -25.14 -0.23 -4.31
CA SER A 418 -24.58 -1.49 -4.82
C SER A 418 -23.63 -2.11 -3.81
N THR A 419 -23.37 -3.40 -3.93
CA THR A 419 -22.38 -4.12 -3.14
C THR A 419 -21.43 -4.89 -4.04
N ILE A 420 -20.18 -5.02 -3.60
CA ILE A 420 -19.19 -5.82 -4.31
C ILE A 420 -19.65 -7.28 -4.32
N GLY A 421 -19.79 -7.85 -5.52
CA GLY A 421 -20.20 -9.24 -5.73
C GLY A 421 -21.70 -9.50 -5.54
N ASP A 422 -22.54 -8.46 -5.56
CA ASP A 422 -24.01 -8.54 -5.41
C ASP A 422 -24.46 -9.33 -4.16
N ALA A 423 -23.63 -9.29 -3.11
CA ALA A 423 -23.88 -9.98 -1.85
C ALA A 423 -24.60 -9.08 -0.84
N PRO A 424 -25.31 -9.64 0.16
CA PRO A 424 -25.95 -8.86 1.21
C PRO A 424 -24.96 -7.97 1.97
N ALA A 425 -25.36 -6.73 2.25
CA ALA A 425 -24.47 -5.71 2.79
C ALA A 425 -23.88 -6.10 4.16
N LYS A 426 -22.56 -5.92 4.29
CA LYS A 426 -21.78 -6.19 5.51
C LYS A 426 -21.20 -4.90 6.12
N GLY A 427 -20.94 -3.90 5.29
CA GLY A 427 -20.33 -2.63 5.67
C GLY A 427 -20.19 -1.72 4.45
N ILE A 428 -19.49 -0.60 4.62
CA ILE A 428 -19.34 0.46 3.62
C ILE A 428 -17.87 0.56 3.21
N CYS A 429 -17.58 0.45 1.92
CA CYS A 429 -16.26 0.65 1.36
C CYS A 429 -15.91 2.14 1.31
N GLY A 430 -14.64 2.46 1.08
CA GLY A 430 -14.18 3.83 0.87
C GLY A 430 -14.94 4.61 -0.21
N SER A 431 -15.13 4.03 -1.40
CA SER A 431 -15.93 4.63 -2.48
C SER A 431 -17.39 4.86 -2.06
N GLY A 432 -17.98 3.89 -1.36
CA GLY A 432 -19.34 3.99 -0.84
C GLY A 432 -19.48 5.08 0.23
N LEU A 433 -18.45 5.31 1.06
CA LEU A 433 -18.43 6.40 2.04
C LEU A 433 -18.37 7.77 1.35
N ILE A 434 -17.55 7.92 0.31
CA ILE A 434 -17.45 9.16 -0.47
C ILE A 434 -18.80 9.47 -1.12
N ASP A 435 -19.40 8.47 -1.78
CA ASP A 435 -20.71 8.59 -2.40
C ASP A 435 -21.80 8.94 -1.39
N LEU A 436 -21.85 8.20 -0.27
CA LEU A 436 -22.83 8.41 0.79
C LEU A 436 -22.77 9.85 1.32
N VAL A 437 -21.59 10.34 1.72
CA VAL A 437 -21.49 11.69 2.31
C VAL A 437 -21.78 12.77 1.27
N ALA A 438 -21.30 12.62 0.03
CA ALA A 438 -21.60 13.56 -1.05
C ALA A 438 -23.11 13.63 -1.33
N GLU A 439 -23.78 12.49 -1.37
CA GLU A 439 -25.22 12.40 -1.65
C GLU A 439 -26.07 12.89 -0.46
N LEU A 440 -25.68 12.59 0.78
CA LEU A 440 -26.33 13.14 1.98
C LEU A 440 -26.29 14.66 2.00
N PHE A 441 -25.15 15.25 1.60
CA PHE A 441 -25.01 16.69 1.46
C PHE A 441 -25.93 17.24 0.35
N ARG A 442 -25.93 16.65 -0.85
CA ARG A 442 -26.82 17.08 -1.95
C ARG A 442 -28.29 16.96 -1.59
N ALA A 443 -28.66 15.90 -0.87
CA ALA A 443 -30.02 15.67 -0.43
C ALA A 443 -30.42 16.52 0.79
N GLY A 444 -29.52 17.32 1.37
CA GLY A 444 -29.82 18.15 2.54
C GLY A 444 -30.11 17.36 3.82
N VAL A 445 -29.59 16.12 3.92
CA VAL A 445 -29.63 15.30 5.14
C VAL A 445 -28.55 15.76 6.13
N MET A 446 -27.51 16.40 5.62
CA MET A 446 -26.49 17.10 6.41
C MET A 446 -26.31 18.53 5.92
N ASP A 447 -25.83 19.40 6.80
CA ASP A 447 -25.46 20.77 6.47
C ASP A 447 -24.02 20.90 5.94
N PHE A 448 -23.65 22.11 5.54
CA PHE A 448 -22.33 22.42 5.00
C PHE A 448 -21.18 22.30 6.03
N SER A 449 -21.49 22.16 7.32
CA SER A 449 -20.50 22.00 8.40
C SER A 449 -20.24 20.55 8.77
N GLY A 450 -20.86 19.59 8.07
CA GLY A 450 -20.67 18.19 8.39
C GLY A 450 -21.69 17.64 9.39
N LYS A 451 -22.77 18.37 9.72
CA LYS A 451 -23.72 17.96 10.77
C LYS A 451 -25.03 17.45 10.22
N PHE A 452 -25.54 16.36 10.79
CA PHE A 452 -26.85 15.83 10.43
C PHE A 452 -27.98 16.81 10.77
N VAL A 453 -28.93 16.94 9.85
CA VAL A 453 -30.19 17.66 10.08
C VAL A 453 -31.13 16.71 10.83
N ALA A 454 -31.33 16.94 12.13
CA ALA A 454 -32.08 16.02 13.00
C ALA A 454 -33.53 15.74 12.55
N SER A 455 -34.13 16.64 11.77
CA SER A 455 -35.48 16.46 11.22
C SER A 455 -35.51 15.69 9.89
N ALA A 456 -34.36 15.34 9.32
CA ALA A 456 -34.31 14.61 8.05
C ALA A 456 -34.74 13.15 8.24
N PRO A 457 -35.49 12.55 7.29
CA PRO A 457 -35.80 11.13 7.32
C PRO A 457 -34.54 10.27 7.44
N TYR A 458 -34.67 9.10 8.08
CA TYR A 458 -33.60 8.14 8.37
C TYR A 458 -32.48 8.63 9.31
N VAL A 459 -32.51 9.89 9.74
CA VAL A 459 -31.68 10.41 10.82
C VAL A 459 -32.37 10.13 12.15
N ARG A 460 -31.65 9.52 13.09
CA ARG A 460 -32.16 9.19 14.42
C ARG A 460 -31.07 9.28 15.49
N GLU A 461 -31.49 9.37 16.74
CA GLU A 461 -30.58 9.20 17.87
C GLU A 461 -30.30 7.70 18.07
N GLY A 462 -29.05 7.30 17.84
CA GLY A 462 -28.56 5.95 18.08
C GLY A 462 -27.67 5.87 19.31
N LYS A 463 -27.11 4.69 19.56
CA LYS A 463 -26.23 4.43 20.71
C LYS A 463 -25.01 5.37 20.76
N TRP A 464 -24.54 5.82 19.60
CA TRP A 464 -23.29 6.58 19.45
C TRP A 464 -23.54 8.05 19.13
N GLY A 465 -24.74 8.53 19.44
CA GLY A 465 -25.24 9.83 19.05
C GLY A 465 -26.05 9.76 17.76
N MET A 466 -26.19 10.91 17.10
CA MET A 466 -26.96 11.03 15.88
C MET A 466 -26.37 10.16 14.77
N GLU A 467 -27.23 9.44 14.05
CA GLU A 467 -26.83 8.53 12.98
C GLU A 467 -27.84 8.55 11.82
N TYR A 468 -27.35 8.26 10.61
CA TYR A 468 -28.16 8.01 9.43
C TYR A 468 -28.23 6.51 9.15
N LEU A 469 -29.44 5.96 9.04
CA LEU A 469 -29.67 4.56 8.71
C LEU A 469 -29.45 4.32 7.20
N VAL A 470 -28.39 3.58 6.87
CA VAL A 470 -28.05 3.23 5.47
C VAL A 470 -28.77 1.96 5.06
N VAL A 471 -28.68 0.89 5.87
CA VAL A 471 -29.31 -0.40 5.60
C VAL A 471 -29.90 -0.98 6.89
N PRO A 472 -31.20 -1.34 6.92
CA PRO A 472 -31.79 -1.96 8.10
C PRO A 472 -31.32 -3.42 8.26
N ALA A 473 -31.26 -3.89 9.51
CA ALA A 473 -30.70 -5.18 9.92
C ALA A 473 -31.19 -6.36 9.09
N GLU A 474 -32.48 -6.42 8.77
CA GLU A 474 -33.12 -7.47 7.97
C GLU A 474 -32.56 -7.62 6.55
N ARG A 475 -31.84 -6.62 6.04
CA ARG A 475 -31.23 -6.62 4.69
C ARG A 475 -29.70 -6.79 4.73
N THR A 476 -29.13 -7.03 5.91
CA THR A 476 -27.67 -7.15 6.09
C THR A 476 -27.26 -8.61 6.33
N SER A 477 -26.00 -8.94 6.00
CA SER A 477 -25.40 -10.24 6.34
C SER A 477 -24.93 -10.33 7.79
N ILE A 478 -24.85 -9.20 8.50
CA ILE A 478 -24.40 -9.11 9.90
C ILE A 478 -25.55 -9.10 10.91
N GLY A 479 -26.80 -9.08 10.44
CA GLY A 479 -28.00 -9.04 11.29
C GLY A 479 -28.10 -7.78 12.16
N LYS A 480 -27.44 -6.70 11.76
CA LYS A 480 -27.38 -5.41 12.47
C LYS A 480 -27.56 -4.28 11.47
N ASP A 481 -28.15 -3.17 11.91
CA ASP A 481 -28.27 -1.97 11.07
C ASP A 481 -26.88 -1.48 10.64
N ILE A 482 -26.72 -1.18 9.34
CA ILE A 482 -25.56 -0.43 8.83
C ILE A 482 -25.93 1.04 8.88
N VAL A 483 -25.18 1.80 9.67
CA VAL A 483 -25.39 3.23 9.89
C VAL A 483 -24.11 4.02 9.69
N LEU A 484 -24.26 5.30 9.33
CA LEU A 484 -23.21 6.32 9.40
C LEU A 484 -23.48 7.22 10.62
N THR A 485 -22.62 7.19 11.62
CA THR A 485 -22.77 8.02 12.83
C THR A 485 -22.19 9.42 12.63
N GLN A 486 -22.54 10.37 13.49
CA GLN A 486 -21.97 11.73 13.43
C GLN A 486 -20.45 11.69 13.64
N GLY A 487 -19.94 10.79 14.49
CA GLY A 487 -18.50 10.62 14.67
C GLY A 487 -17.80 10.04 13.43
N ASP A 488 -18.46 9.13 12.71
CA ASP A 488 -17.96 8.62 11.43
C ASP A 488 -17.91 9.74 10.38
N LEU A 489 -18.98 10.54 10.30
CA LEU A 489 -19.08 11.68 9.40
C LEU A 489 -18.01 12.73 9.70
N ASP A 490 -17.82 13.08 10.98
CA ASP A 490 -16.78 14.01 11.42
C ASP A 490 -15.38 13.50 11.00
N TYR A 491 -15.11 12.20 11.14
CA TYR A 491 -13.85 11.60 10.71
C TYR A 491 -13.65 11.65 9.18
N VAL A 492 -14.68 11.37 8.39
CA VAL A 492 -14.60 11.51 6.92
C VAL A 492 -14.36 12.98 6.51
N ILE A 493 -14.97 13.93 7.23
CA ILE A 493 -14.76 15.37 7.01
C ILE A 493 -13.34 15.80 7.38
N ASP A 494 -12.77 15.28 8.47
CA ASP A 494 -11.36 15.53 8.82
C ASP A 494 -10.42 14.97 7.72
N SER A 495 -10.66 13.74 7.26
CA SER A 495 -9.87 13.12 6.20
C SER A 495 -9.91 13.89 4.88
N LYS A 496 -11.10 14.34 4.45
CA LYS A 496 -11.23 15.13 3.22
C LYS A 496 -10.62 16.52 3.39
N ALA A 497 -10.71 17.12 4.57
CA ALA A 497 -10.12 18.43 4.85
C ALA A 497 -8.59 18.38 4.81
N ALA A 498 -7.98 17.30 5.30
CA ALA A 498 -6.54 17.08 5.20
C ALA A 498 -6.07 16.96 3.74
N ALA A 499 -6.77 16.19 2.91
CA ALA A 499 -6.46 16.06 1.49
C ALA A 499 -6.64 17.39 0.74
N CYS A 500 -7.81 18.03 0.87
CA CYS A 500 -8.09 19.28 0.17
C CYS A 500 -7.19 20.42 0.63
N GLY A 501 -6.94 20.54 1.94
CA GLY A 501 -6.04 21.55 2.51
C GLY A 501 -4.60 21.38 2.03
N ALA A 502 -4.15 20.14 1.82
CA ALA A 502 -2.83 19.86 1.25
C ALA A 502 -2.74 20.26 -0.23
N VAL A 503 -3.79 20.02 -1.02
CA VAL A 503 -3.85 20.51 -2.41
C VAL A 503 -3.86 22.03 -2.44
N THR A 504 -4.71 22.69 -1.65
CA THR A 504 -4.88 24.15 -1.73
C THR A 504 -3.71 24.92 -1.13
N VAL A 505 -3.01 24.39 -0.12
CA VAL A 505 -1.79 25.02 0.40
C VAL A 505 -0.67 24.98 -0.65
N LEU A 506 -0.52 23.89 -1.40
CA LEU A 506 0.42 23.86 -2.53
C LEU A 506 0.01 24.84 -3.63
N MET A 507 -1.28 24.92 -3.98
CA MET A 507 -1.77 25.90 -4.96
C MET A 507 -1.43 27.34 -4.55
N LYS A 508 -1.65 27.69 -3.27
CA LYS A 508 -1.29 29.00 -2.72
C LYS A 508 0.19 29.31 -2.83
N LYS A 509 1.06 28.37 -2.44
CA LYS A 509 2.52 28.55 -2.53
C LYS A 509 3.01 28.71 -3.96
N LEU A 510 2.41 27.95 -4.89
CA LEU A 510 2.69 28.02 -6.31
C LEU A 510 2.04 29.22 -7.00
N ARG A 511 1.11 29.91 -6.32
CA ARG A 511 0.29 31.00 -6.85
C ARG A 511 -0.47 30.61 -8.12
N ILE A 512 -1.04 29.40 -8.11
CA ILE A 512 -1.88 28.86 -9.19
C ILE A 512 -3.34 28.78 -8.74
N GLY A 513 -4.24 28.97 -9.68
CA GLY A 513 -5.68 28.81 -9.49
C GLY A 513 -6.22 27.52 -10.13
N ILE A 514 -7.49 27.21 -9.85
CA ILE A 514 -8.18 26.02 -10.37
C ILE A 514 -8.24 25.93 -11.90
N ASN A 515 -8.08 27.06 -12.60
CA ASN A 515 -8.13 27.12 -14.06
C ASN A 515 -6.78 26.85 -14.72
N ASP A 516 -5.69 26.83 -13.95
CA ASP A 516 -4.33 26.63 -14.47
C ASP A 516 -4.00 25.16 -14.69
N VAL A 517 -4.64 24.26 -13.92
CA VAL A 517 -4.43 22.81 -13.99
C VAL A 517 -5.09 22.23 -15.25
N ARG A 518 -4.32 21.49 -16.04
CA ARG A 518 -4.74 20.84 -17.30
C ARG A 518 -4.92 19.34 -17.17
N HIS A 519 -4.17 18.72 -16.27
CA HIS A 519 -4.28 17.28 -16.03
C HIS A 519 -4.34 17.00 -14.53
N VAL A 520 -5.28 16.14 -14.14
CA VAL A 520 -5.35 15.57 -12.80
C VAL A 520 -5.21 14.06 -12.94
N TYR A 521 -4.07 13.54 -12.51
CA TYR A 521 -3.80 12.11 -12.46
C TYR A 521 -4.18 11.58 -11.08
N LEU A 522 -4.88 10.44 -11.06
CA LEU A 522 -5.27 9.79 -9.82
C LEU A 522 -4.70 8.38 -9.76
N ALA A 523 -3.89 8.15 -8.73
CA ALA A 523 -3.31 6.85 -8.42
C ALA A 523 -4.14 6.10 -7.37
N GLY A 524 -3.76 4.85 -7.16
CA GLY A 524 -4.26 4.02 -6.08
C GLY A 524 -5.71 3.58 -6.24
N ALA A 525 -6.22 2.97 -5.15
CA ALA A 525 -7.60 2.48 -5.10
C ALA A 525 -8.60 3.64 -5.21
N PHE A 526 -8.24 4.79 -4.65
CA PHE A 526 -9.02 6.02 -4.73
C PHE A 526 -9.31 6.42 -6.19
N GLY A 527 -8.27 6.53 -7.03
CA GLY A 527 -8.44 6.92 -8.43
C GLY A 527 -9.21 5.91 -9.28
N THR A 528 -9.23 4.64 -8.89
CA THR A 528 -9.84 3.56 -9.67
C THR A 528 -11.33 3.40 -9.40
N TYR A 529 -11.78 3.56 -8.16
CA TYR A 529 -13.14 3.20 -7.73
C TYR A 529 -14.03 4.38 -7.33
N THR A 530 -13.49 5.59 -7.21
CA THR A 530 -14.23 6.76 -6.73
C THR A 530 -14.98 7.47 -7.87
N ASP A 531 -16.24 7.89 -7.65
CA ASP A 531 -16.91 8.83 -8.55
C ASP A 531 -16.34 10.23 -8.36
N MET A 532 -15.77 10.77 -9.44
CA MET A 532 -15.07 12.06 -9.46
C MET A 532 -15.98 13.25 -9.14
N ARG A 533 -17.26 13.18 -9.51
CA ARG A 533 -18.24 14.22 -9.16
C ARG A 533 -18.53 14.19 -7.66
N ASN A 534 -18.56 13.00 -7.05
CA ASN A 534 -18.76 12.86 -5.62
C ASN A 534 -17.52 13.29 -4.83
N ALA A 535 -16.32 12.92 -5.28
CA ALA A 535 -15.07 13.40 -4.68
C ALA A 535 -14.97 14.94 -4.67
N THR A 536 -15.31 15.59 -5.78
CA THR A 536 -15.31 17.07 -5.87
C THR A 536 -16.48 17.72 -5.11
N THR A 537 -17.63 17.06 -5.02
CA THR A 537 -18.78 17.57 -4.23
C THR A 537 -18.56 17.47 -2.73
N LEU A 538 -17.95 16.39 -2.26
CA LEU A 538 -17.50 16.27 -0.88
C LEU A 538 -16.36 17.27 -0.60
N GLY A 539 -15.58 17.58 -1.64
CA GLY A 539 -14.46 18.49 -1.58
C GLY A 539 -13.20 17.82 -1.03
N ILE A 540 -12.91 16.60 -1.49
CA ILE A 540 -11.64 15.90 -1.23
C ILE A 540 -10.49 16.64 -1.90
N PHE A 541 -10.75 17.23 -3.07
CA PHE A 541 -9.85 18.15 -3.77
C PHE A 541 -10.67 19.19 -4.56
N PRO A 542 -10.09 20.35 -4.91
CA PRO A 542 -10.76 21.41 -5.68
C PRO A 542 -11.37 20.95 -7.01
N LYS A 543 -12.39 21.68 -7.48
CA LYS A 543 -12.93 21.48 -8.83
C LYS A 543 -12.02 22.18 -9.84
N PHE A 544 -11.41 21.43 -10.76
CA PHE A 544 -10.51 21.95 -11.80
C PHE A 544 -11.23 21.97 -13.15
N PRO A 545 -11.86 23.10 -13.57
CA PRO A 545 -12.78 23.11 -14.71
C PRO A 545 -12.10 22.84 -16.06
N ASN A 546 -10.81 23.12 -16.15
CA ASN A 546 -9.98 23.00 -17.34
C ASN A 546 -9.18 21.71 -17.40
N ALA A 547 -9.34 20.83 -16.40
CA ALA A 547 -8.53 19.64 -16.27
C ALA A 547 -9.19 18.41 -16.89
N GLU A 548 -8.37 17.60 -17.54
CA GLU A 548 -8.69 16.21 -17.86
C GLU A 548 -8.27 15.32 -16.69
N TYR A 549 -9.13 14.36 -16.34
CA TYR A 549 -8.92 13.44 -15.23
C TYR A 549 -8.46 12.07 -15.74
N HIS A 550 -7.34 11.59 -15.22
CA HIS A 550 -6.62 10.40 -15.70
C HIS A 550 -6.41 9.41 -14.56
N PRO A 551 -7.27 8.39 -14.40
CA PRO A 551 -7.00 7.26 -13.52
C PRO A 551 -5.80 6.47 -14.03
N ILE A 552 -4.76 6.29 -13.21
CA ILE A 552 -3.54 5.55 -13.60
C ILE A 552 -3.39 4.18 -12.94
N GLY A 553 -4.34 3.79 -12.06
CA GLY A 553 -4.27 2.53 -11.32
C GLY A 553 -3.14 2.54 -10.28
N ASN A 554 -2.48 1.41 -10.09
CA ASN A 554 -1.30 1.30 -9.22
C ASN A 554 -0.07 1.89 -9.95
N GLY A 555 0.15 3.19 -9.77
CA GLY A 555 1.25 3.92 -10.38
C GLY A 555 2.61 3.55 -9.77
N SER A 556 2.70 3.31 -8.47
CA SER A 556 3.88 2.75 -7.78
C SER A 556 4.39 1.48 -8.46
N LEU A 557 3.52 0.48 -8.67
CA LEU A 557 3.85 -0.77 -9.36
C LEU A 557 4.20 -0.54 -10.83
N SER A 558 3.50 0.37 -11.50
CA SER A 558 3.79 0.73 -12.90
C SER A 558 5.19 1.36 -13.03
N GLY A 559 5.57 2.22 -12.09
CA GLY A 559 6.90 2.82 -11.99
C GLY A 559 7.99 1.79 -11.61
N ALA A 560 7.71 0.89 -10.68
CA ALA A 560 8.59 -0.23 -10.33
C ALA A 560 8.83 -1.13 -11.55
N TYR A 561 7.78 -1.50 -12.28
CA TYR A 561 7.91 -2.25 -13.53
C TYR A 561 8.70 -1.47 -14.58
N ALA A 562 8.44 -0.17 -14.74
CA ALA A 562 9.16 0.65 -15.71
C ALA A 562 10.67 0.69 -15.47
N THR A 563 11.06 0.86 -14.21
CA THR A 563 12.46 0.87 -13.78
C THR A 563 13.10 -0.53 -13.76
N LEU A 564 12.30 -1.60 -13.67
CA LEU A 564 12.78 -2.97 -13.84
C LEU A 564 13.23 -3.22 -15.28
N VAL A 565 12.40 -2.86 -16.27
CA VAL A 565 12.64 -3.20 -17.69
C VAL A 565 13.47 -2.17 -18.45
N SER A 566 13.78 -1.01 -17.83
CA SER A 566 14.59 0.05 -18.46
C SER A 566 15.49 0.80 -17.46
N VAL A 567 16.79 0.82 -17.75
CA VAL A 567 17.79 1.64 -17.05
C VAL A 567 17.56 3.14 -17.32
N GLU A 568 17.05 3.52 -18.48
CA GLU A 568 16.67 4.90 -18.78
C GLU A 568 15.53 5.35 -17.86
N LYS A 569 14.57 4.47 -17.57
CA LYS A 569 13.54 4.73 -16.55
C LYS A 569 14.09 4.83 -15.13
N ARG A 570 15.15 4.10 -14.77
CA ARG A 570 15.88 4.33 -13.49
C ARG A 570 16.52 5.72 -13.43
N ARG A 571 17.07 6.20 -14.54
CA ARG A 571 17.63 7.57 -14.63
C ARG A 571 16.53 8.62 -14.55
N GLU A 572 15.40 8.38 -15.23
CA GLU A 572 14.21 9.23 -15.18
C GLU A 572 13.66 9.34 -13.75
N ALA A 573 13.50 8.23 -13.04
CA ALA A 573 13.06 8.21 -11.64
C ALA A 573 14.00 8.99 -10.71
N ALA A 574 15.32 8.85 -10.89
CA ALA A 574 16.31 9.65 -10.15
C ALA A 574 16.25 11.14 -10.49
N ASP A 575 15.94 11.50 -11.74
CA ASP A 575 15.75 12.90 -12.12
C ASP A 575 14.48 13.51 -11.52
N VAL A 576 13.38 12.76 -11.56
CA VAL A 576 12.10 13.11 -10.91
C VAL A 576 12.32 13.38 -9.42
N ALA A 577 12.95 12.46 -8.70
CA ALA A 577 13.20 12.64 -7.26
C ALA A 577 14.06 13.88 -6.97
N ARG A 578 15.10 14.16 -7.78
CA ARG A 578 15.95 15.35 -7.62
C ARG A 578 15.20 16.65 -7.90
N LYS A 579 14.32 16.69 -8.89
CA LYS A 579 13.52 17.87 -9.24
C LYS A 579 12.38 18.15 -8.27
N MET A 580 11.98 17.15 -7.49
CA MET A 580 10.82 17.25 -6.60
C MET A 580 11.14 18.03 -5.32
N VAL A 581 10.45 19.13 -5.11
CA VAL A 581 10.50 19.91 -3.87
C VAL A 581 9.44 19.36 -2.93
N TYR A 582 9.80 19.16 -1.67
CA TYR A 582 8.88 18.69 -0.63
C TYR A 582 8.50 19.84 0.30
N VAL A 583 7.19 19.99 0.55
CA VAL A 583 6.62 20.94 1.50
C VAL A 583 6.13 20.16 2.72
N ASP A 584 6.79 20.36 3.86
CA ASP A 584 6.43 19.66 5.10
C ASP A 584 5.24 20.35 5.79
N LEU A 585 4.05 19.78 5.61
CA LEU A 585 2.80 20.32 6.14
C LEU A 585 2.76 20.41 7.67
N LEU A 586 3.57 19.62 8.39
CA LEU A 586 3.59 19.66 9.86
C LEU A 586 4.09 20.99 10.43
N VAL A 587 4.96 21.69 9.70
CA VAL A 587 5.53 22.97 10.12
C VAL A 587 5.02 24.13 9.27
N ASP A 588 4.11 23.84 8.34
CA ASP A 588 3.57 24.85 7.43
C ASP A 588 2.43 25.64 8.09
N VAL A 589 2.66 26.93 8.26
CA VAL A 589 1.71 27.82 8.96
C VAL A 589 0.42 28.07 8.18
N GLU A 590 0.42 27.88 6.85
CA GLU A 590 -0.76 28.09 6.01
C GLU A 590 -1.65 26.84 5.95
N PHE A 591 -1.08 25.66 6.22
CA PHE A 591 -1.82 24.39 6.13
C PHE A 591 -3.02 24.37 7.09
N ILE A 592 -2.88 24.85 8.33
CA ILE A 592 -3.98 24.85 9.29
C ILE A 592 -5.14 25.76 8.87
N GLU A 593 -4.85 26.87 8.18
CA GLU A 593 -5.86 27.79 7.67
C GLU A 593 -6.63 27.13 6.52
N GLU A 594 -5.91 26.50 5.58
CA GLU A 594 -6.50 25.80 4.45
C GLU A 594 -7.28 24.55 4.87
N TYR A 595 -6.77 23.79 5.83
CA TYR A 595 -7.47 22.67 6.48
C TYR A 595 -8.79 23.15 7.09
N SER A 596 -8.76 24.24 7.86
CA SER A 596 -9.95 24.77 8.53
C SER A 596 -11.03 25.20 7.53
N LYS A 597 -10.64 25.78 6.39
CA LYS A 597 -11.58 26.09 5.30
C LYS A 597 -12.14 24.83 4.65
N ALA A 598 -11.32 23.80 4.55
CA ALA A 598 -11.68 22.53 3.94
C ALA A 598 -12.56 21.63 4.84
N LEU A 599 -12.75 21.95 6.12
CA LEU A 599 -13.72 21.26 7.00
C LEU A 599 -15.18 21.45 6.54
N TYR A 600 -15.49 22.54 5.83
CA TYR A 600 -16.82 22.76 5.28
C TYR A 600 -16.98 22.01 3.95
N VAL A 601 -18.20 21.57 3.61
CA VAL A 601 -18.50 20.86 2.36
C VAL A 601 -19.07 21.86 1.31
N PRO A 602 -18.48 21.94 0.10
CA PRO A 602 -17.26 21.27 -0.36
C PRO A 602 -15.97 21.92 0.18
N GLY A 603 -16.01 23.20 0.55
CA GLY A 603 -14.86 23.95 1.06
C GLY A 603 -14.98 25.43 0.73
N ALA A 604 -13.86 26.15 0.65
CA ALA A 604 -13.87 27.56 0.27
C ALA A 604 -14.37 27.76 -1.16
N LYS A 605 -15.30 28.70 -1.35
CA LYS A 605 -15.98 28.96 -2.64
C LYS A 605 -15.02 29.22 -3.81
N GLU A 606 -13.85 29.79 -3.54
CA GLU A 606 -12.82 30.07 -4.54
C GLU A 606 -12.25 28.81 -5.22
N TYR A 607 -12.32 27.65 -4.56
CA TYR A 607 -11.87 26.36 -5.08
C TYR A 607 -13.00 25.50 -5.64
N PHE A 608 -14.26 25.90 -5.41
CA PHE A 608 -15.46 25.15 -5.79
C PHE A 608 -16.50 26.08 -6.43
N PRO A 609 -16.20 26.63 -7.62
CA PRO A 609 -17.18 27.43 -8.35
C PRO A 609 -18.40 26.59 -8.74
N ALA A 610 -19.56 27.23 -8.68
CA ALA A 610 -20.87 26.65 -8.99
C ALA A 610 -20.87 25.86 -10.31
#